data_AF-A0A946WQK2-F1
#
_entry.id   AF-A0A946WQK2-F1
#
_cell.length_a   1.000
_cell.length_b   1.000
_cell.length_c   1.000
_cell.angle_alpha   90.00
_cell.angle_beta   90.00
_cell.angle_gamma   90.00
#
_symmetry.space_group_name_H-M   'P 1'
#
loop_
_entity.id
_entity.type
_entity.pdbx_description
1 polymer ?
#
loop_
_entity_poly.entity_id
_entity_poly.type
_entity_poly.pdbx_seq_one_letter_code
_entity_poly.pdbx_strand_id
1 'polypeptide(L)'
;MLNLSKYSVLVFCIILIILVSGCNKATDTKTFITTDYAPEGFDAWTFFWTAPQINPEADFNCTVLDPAENIFATWNRGDEPVYKGSSQRLDFAPGFLGGDPKTLHKQEIRLVFTVDKGEIIFDMAEKYYFKFYKGGLDGKEIGSISASLQ
;
A
#
# COMPACT_ATOMS: atom_id res chain seq x y z
N MET A 1 22.71 -58.86 24.40
CA MET A 1 22.28 -57.60 25.06
C MET A 1 22.51 -56.45 24.09
N LEU A 2 21.44 -55.99 23.43
CA LEU A 2 21.50 -54.86 22.49
C LEU A 2 21.41 -53.55 23.28
N ASN A 3 22.36 -52.65 23.01
CA ASN A 3 22.63 -51.45 23.78
C ASN A 3 21.64 -50.34 23.37
N LEU A 4 20.52 -50.24 24.11
CA LEU A 4 19.39 -49.33 23.83
C LEU A 4 19.67 -47.84 24.09
N SER A 5 20.87 -47.43 24.53
CA SER A 5 21.11 -46.05 24.99
C SER A 5 21.43 -45.03 23.88
N LYS A 6 21.74 -45.47 22.66
CA LYS A 6 22.16 -44.57 21.58
C LYS A 6 21.02 -44.02 20.70
N TYR A 7 19.80 -44.56 20.84
CA TYR A 7 18.66 -44.16 20.00
C TYR A 7 17.76 -43.10 20.65
N SER A 8 17.90 -42.80 21.95
CA SER A 8 17.07 -41.79 22.63
C SER A 8 17.51 -40.34 22.40
N VAL A 9 18.78 -40.09 22.07
CA VAL A 9 19.29 -38.71 21.89
C VAL A 9 19.04 -38.18 20.48
N LEU A 10 18.90 -39.06 19.48
CA LEU A 10 18.70 -38.65 18.09
C LEU A 10 17.24 -38.21 17.80
N VAL A 11 16.26 -38.73 18.53
CA VAL A 11 14.84 -38.42 18.31
C VAL A 11 14.45 -37.04 18.86
N PHE A 12 15.13 -36.57 19.92
CA PHE A 12 14.87 -35.25 20.51
C PHE A 12 15.40 -34.08 19.66
N CYS A 13 16.45 -34.27 18.86
CA CYS A 13 16.96 -33.23 17.96
C CYS A 13 16.11 -33.05 16.69
N ILE A 14 15.34 -34.06 16.26
CA ILE A 14 14.49 -33.95 15.06
C ILE A 14 13.18 -33.22 15.38
N ILE A 15 12.68 -33.29 16.63
CA ILE A 15 11.45 -32.59 17.04
C ILE A 15 11.69 -31.09 17.27
N LEU A 16 12.92 -30.66 17.60
CA LEU A 16 13.23 -29.23 17.81
C LEU A 16 13.45 -28.45 16.51
N ILE A 17 13.71 -29.11 15.38
CA ILE A 17 13.97 -28.44 14.09
C ILE A 17 12.67 -28.09 13.35
N ILE A 18 11.53 -28.71 13.67
CA ILE A 18 10.26 -28.48 12.96
C ILE A 18 9.52 -27.22 13.48
N LEU A 19 9.86 -26.71 14.68
CA LEU A 19 9.21 -25.53 15.27
C LEU A 19 9.79 -24.17 14.82
N VAL A 20 10.80 -24.17 13.95
CA VAL A 20 11.29 -22.96 13.26
C VAL A 20 10.84 -23.01 11.80
N SER A 21 9.60 -23.43 11.56
CA SER A 21 8.89 -22.99 10.37
C SER A 21 8.59 -21.52 10.59
N GLY A 22 9.55 -20.67 10.19
CA GLY A 22 9.40 -19.23 10.14
C GLY A 22 8.06 -18.93 9.49
N CYS A 23 7.15 -18.40 10.29
CA CYS A 23 5.97 -17.75 9.81
C CYS A 23 6.49 -16.51 9.06
N ASN A 24 6.92 -16.71 7.81
CA ASN A 24 7.16 -15.65 6.87
C ASN A 24 5.79 -15.00 6.71
N LYS A 25 5.58 -13.93 7.49
CA LYS A 25 4.52 -12.97 7.28
C LYS A 25 4.58 -12.60 5.80
N ALA A 26 3.71 -13.23 5.00
CA ALA A 26 3.68 -13.00 3.57
C ALA A 26 3.27 -11.53 3.39
N THR A 27 4.24 -10.71 2.99
CA THR A 27 4.01 -9.32 2.62
C THR A 27 3.54 -9.32 1.18
N ASP A 28 2.40 -8.68 0.91
CA ASP A 28 1.91 -8.46 -0.45
C ASP A 28 1.88 -6.97 -0.75
N THR A 29 2.15 -6.64 -2.02
CA THR A 29 2.25 -5.28 -2.51
C THR A 29 1.48 -5.14 -3.82
N LYS A 30 0.81 -4.00 -3.99
CA LYS A 30 0.01 -3.65 -5.17
C LYS A 30 0.27 -2.19 -5.54
N THR A 31 0.59 -1.93 -6.80
CA THR A 31 0.97 -0.58 -7.25
C THR A 31 -0.05 -0.01 -8.21
N PHE A 32 -0.62 1.13 -7.86
CA PHE A 32 -1.42 1.95 -8.77
C PHE A 32 -0.54 3.02 -9.41
N ILE A 33 -0.65 3.16 -10.73
CA ILE A 33 0.01 4.21 -11.50
C ILE A 33 -1.06 5.01 -12.25
N THR A 34 -0.96 6.34 -12.22
CA THR A 34 -1.78 7.22 -13.08
C THR A 34 -1.66 6.81 -14.54
N THR A 35 -2.77 6.78 -15.28
CA THR A 35 -2.77 6.41 -16.71
C THR A 35 -2.26 7.51 -17.65
N ASP A 36 -2.04 8.71 -17.12
CA ASP A 36 -1.49 9.88 -17.80
C ASP A 36 -0.66 10.70 -16.80
N TYR A 37 0.11 11.67 -17.28
CA TYR A 37 0.91 12.56 -16.43
C TYR A 37 0.03 13.54 -15.64
N ALA A 38 0.36 13.72 -14.36
CA ALA A 38 -0.31 14.70 -13.51
C ALA A 38 -0.21 16.12 -14.12
N PRO A 39 -1.30 16.91 -14.06
CA PRO A 39 -1.32 18.23 -14.67
C PRO A 39 -0.28 19.16 -14.01
N GLU A 40 0.09 20.25 -14.67
CA GLU A 40 0.88 21.29 -13.99
C GLU A 40 0.02 22.17 -13.11
N GLY A 41 0.65 22.75 -12.09
CA GLY A 41 0.08 23.86 -11.33
C GLY A 41 -0.99 23.47 -10.32
N PHE A 42 -1.15 22.18 -9.99
CA PHE A 42 -1.87 21.77 -8.80
C PHE A 42 -1.01 21.99 -7.55
N ASP A 43 -1.68 22.29 -6.44
CA ASP A 43 -1.10 22.41 -5.11
C ASP A 43 -1.75 21.45 -4.11
N ALA A 44 -2.79 20.73 -4.52
CA ALA A 44 -3.35 19.63 -3.76
C ALA A 44 -3.91 18.56 -4.72
N TRP A 45 -4.04 17.33 -4.22
CA TRP A 45 -4.63 16.24 -4.97
C TRP A 45 -5.22 15.19 -4.04
N THR A 46 -6.09 14.35 -4.61
CA THR A 46 -6.81 13.32 -3.88
C THR A 46 -6.81 12.03 -4.68
N PHE A 47 -6.50 10.92 -4.04
CA PHE A 47 -6.74 9.58 -4.60
C PHE A 47 -8.03 8.99 -4.06
N PHE A 48 -8.94 8.64 -4.97
CA PHE A 48 -10.19 7.95 -4.68
C PHE A 48 -10.04 6.48 -5.06
N TRP A 49 -10.40 5.59 -4.14
CA TRP A 49 -10.25 4.15 -4.31
C TRP A 49 -11.31 3.38 -3.55
N THR A 50 -11.51 2.13 -3.93
CA THR A 50 -12.35 1.19 -3.19
C THR A 50 -11.46 0.27 -2.37
N ALA A 51 -11.76 0.14 -1.08
CA ALA A 51 -11.01 -0.69 -0.16
C ALA A 51 -10.94 -2.16 -0.63
N PRO A 52 -9.72 -2.75 -0.74
CA PRO A 52 -9.55 -4.13 -1.15
C PRO A 52 -9.96 -5.08 -0.03
N GLN A 53 -10.05 -6.36 -0.37
CA GLN A 53 -10.01 -7.40 0.63
C GLN A 53 -8.57 -7.56 1.14
N ILE A 54 -8.40 -7.52 2.45
CA ILE A 54 -7.13 -7.76 3.15
C ILE A 54 -7.37 -8.67 4.35
N ASN A 55 -6.30 -9.24 4.91
CA ASN A 55 -6.37 -9.89 6.21
C ASN A 55 -6.75 -8.85 7.29
N PRO A 56 -7.79 -9.08 8.13
CA PRO A 56 -8.19 -8.14 9.19
C PRO A 56 -7.08 -7.82 10.20
N GLU A 57 -6.12 -8.72 10.39
CA GLU A 57 -4.98 -8.55 11.30
C GLU A 57 -3.72 -7.99 10.63
N ALA A 58 -3.80 -7.64 9.34
CA ALA A 58 -2.69 -7.03 8.62
C ALA A 58 -2.63 -5.52 8.87
N ASP A 59 -1.42 -5.02 8.99
CA ASP A 59 -1.12 -3.60 8.85
C ASP A 59 -1.21 -3.25 7.37
N PHE A 60 -1.96 -2.20 7.03
CA PHE A 60 -2.20 -1.76 5.66
C PHE A 60 -1.67 -0.35 5.47
N ASN A 61 -0.75 -0.18 4.53
CA ASN A 61 -0.07 1.09 4.30
C ASN A 61 -0.12 1.46 2.82
N CYS A 62 -0.13 2.76 2.52
CA CYS A 62 -0.01 3.31 1.18
C CYS A 62 1.18 4.27 1.14
N THR A 63 2.14 4.01 0.25
CA THR A 63 3.29 4.87 0.02
C THR A 63 3.19 5.50 -1.36
N VAL A 64 3.33 6.81 -1.43
CA VAL A 64 3.45 7.56 -2.68
C VAL A 64 4.93 7.67 -3.02
N LEU A 65 5.30 7.27 -4.22
CA LEU A 65 6.66 7.40 -4.73
C LEU A 65 6.75 8.54 -5.75
N ASP A 66 7.85 9.28 -5.71
CA ASP A 66 8.22 10.22 -6.76
C ASP A 66 8.81 9.47 -7.98
N PRO A 67 9.09 10.15 -9.11
CA PRO A 67 9.64 9.51 -10.30
C PRO A 67 11.03 8.89 -10.11
N ALA A 68 11.78 9.35 -9.10
CA ALA A 68 13.07 8.81 -8.70
C ALA A 68 12.95 7.70 -7.64
N GLU A 69 11.73 7.20 -7.42
CA GLU A 69 11.38 6.14 -6.45
C GLU A 69 11.66 6.50 -4.99
N ASN A 70 11.80 7.79 -4.67
CA ASN A 70 11.86 8.23 -3.29
C ASN A 70 10.46 8.31 -2.69
N ILE A 71 10.37 8.10 -1.39
CA ILE A 71 9.11 8.25 -0.65
C ILE A 71 8.71 9.73 -0.64
N PHE A 72 7.60 10.04 -1.32
CA PHE A 72 6.96 11.36 -1.28
C PHE A 72 6.05 11.50 -0.06
N ALA A 73 5.29 10.45 0.25
CA ALA A 73 4.37 10.42 1.38
C ALA A 73 4.11 8.97 1.80
N THR A 74 3.80 8.76 3.07
CA THR A 74 3.29 7.48 3.57
C THR A 74 2.03 7.74 4.38
N TRP A 75 0.98 7.01 4.05
CA TRP A 75 -0.23 6.90 4.84
C TRP A 75 -0.30 5.50 5.43
N ASN A 76 -0.54 5.43 6.74
CA ASN A 76 -0.75 4.16 7.43
C ASN A 76 -2.20 4.14 7.89
N ARG A 77 -2.88 3.00 7.73
CA ARG A 77 -4.26 2.82 8.19
C ARG A 77 -4.44 3.14 9.68
N GLY A 78 -3.42 2.84 10.49
CA GLY A 78 -3.55 2.89 11.94
C GLY A 78 -4.65 1.94 12.43
N ASP A 79 -5.42 2.40 13.42
CA ASP A 79 -6.52 1.63 14.05
C ASP A 79 -7.85 1.71 13.27
N GLU A 80 -7.93 2.53 12.21
CA GLU A 80 -9.17 2.69 11.45
C GLU A 80 -9.45 1.44 10.59
N PRO A 81 -10.64 0.83 10.67
CA PRO A 81 -10.94 -0.36 9.90
C PRO A 81 -11.14 -0.03 8.41
N VAL A 82 -10.38 -0.71 7.54
CA VAL A 82 -10.58 -0.69 6.08
C VAL A 82 -11.56 -1.80 5.73
N TYR A 83 -12.83 -1.45 5.54
CA TYR A 83 -13.86 -2.41 5.16
C TYR A 83 -13.85 -2.63 3.66
N LYS A 84 -13.69 -3.88 3.22
CA LYS A 84 -13.79 -4.26 1.80
C LYS A 84 -14.99 -3.58 1.13
N GLY A 85 -14.77 -2.98 -0.03
CA GLY A 85 -15.82 -2.35 -0.84
C GLY A 85 -16.23 -0.94 -0.38
N SER A 86 -15.71 -0.45 0.75
CA SER A 86 -15.95 0.94 1.15
C SER A 86 -15.18 1.91 0.26
N SER A 87 -15.79 3.04 -0.07
CA SER A 87 -15.12 4.13 -0.78
C SER A 87 -14.15 4.83 0.18
N GLN A 88 -12.93 5.02 -0.30
CA GLN A 88 -11.82 5.60 0.45
C GLN A 88 -11.25 6.79 -0.30
N ARG A 89 -10.62 7.68 0.46
CA ARG A 89 -10.05 8.94 -0.02
C ARG A 89 -8.73 9.20 0.69
N LEU A 90 -7.67 9.48 -0.07
CA LEU A 90 -6.39 9.97 0.46
C LEU A 90 -6.11 11.35 -0.08
N ASP A 91 -5.99 12.33 0.80
CA ASP A 91 -5.76 13.73 0.48
C ASP A 91 -4.30 14.12 0.66
N PHE A 92 -3.78 14.91 -0.27
CA PHE A 92 -2.39 15.37 -0.28
C PHE A 92 -2.34 16.86 -0.56
N ALA A 93 -1.72 17.62 0.34
CA ALA A 93 -1.55 19.06 0.24
C ALA A 93 -0.38 19.52 1.13
N PRO A 94 0.26 20.67 0.84
CA PRO A 94 1.27 21.27 1.71
C PRO A 94 0.78 21.42 3.15
N GLY A 95 1.56 20.93 4.11
CA GLY A 95 1.20 20.96 5.53
C GLY A 95 0.20 19.88 5.98
N PHE A 96 -0.20 18.97 5.08
CA PHE A 96 -0.96 17.76 5.39
C PHE A 96 -0.11 16.51 5.09
N LEU A 97 -0.67 15.47 4.45
CA LEU A 97 0.09 14.31 3.95
C LEU A 97 0.89 14.71 2.69
N GLY A 98 2.21 14.57 2.75
CA GLY A 98 3.12 14.65 1.61
C GLY A 98 4.01 15.89 1.55
N GLY A 99 4.91 15.88 0.56
CA GLY A 99 5.87 16.97 0.27
C GLY A 99 5.32 18.04 -0.67
N ASP A 100 6.20 18.79 -1.31
CA ASP A 100 5.83 19.78 -2.34
C ASP A 100 5.26 19.08 -3.59
N PRO A 101 3.96 19.24 -3.92
CA PRO A 101 3.34 18.57 -5.07
C PRO A 101 3.99 18.89 -6.42
N LYS A 102 4.77 19.97 -6.51
CA LYS A 102 5.52 20.34 -7.72
C LYS A 102 6.49 19.26 -8.19
N THR A 103 6.99 18.41 -7.30
CA THR A 103 7.86 17.28 -7.68
C THR A 103 7.14 16.23 -8.52
N LEU A 104 5.81 16.23 -8.50
CA LEU A 104 4.95 15.31 -9.23
C LEU A 104 4.32 15.94 -10.49
N HIS A 105 4.59 17.22 -10.79
CA HIS A 105 4.02 17.89 -11.97
C HIS A 105 4.58 17.29 -13.27
N LYS A 106 3.71 16.99 -14.24
CA LYS A 106 4.05 16.31 -15.50
C LYS A 106 4.72 14.95 -15.31
N GLN A 107 4.40 14.26 -14.23
CA GLN A 107 4.93 12.94 -13.91
C GLN A 107 3.79 11.96 -13.66
N GLU A 108 4.08 10.67 -13.78
CA GLU A 108 3.21 9.64 -13.24
C GLU A 108 3.25 9.68 -11.71
N ILE A 109 2.12 9.41 -11.07
CA ILE A 109 2.05 9.23 -9.62
C ILE A 109 1.90 7.74 -9.33
N ARG A 110 2.77 7.20 -8.47
CA ARG A 110 2.79 5.79 -8.07
C ARG A 110 2.36 5.64 -6.62
N LEU A 111 1.27 4.90 -6.39
CA LEU A 111 0.78 4.54 -5.06
C LEU A 111 1.03 3.05 -4.83
N VAL A 112 1.86 2.75 -3.84
CA VAL A 112 2.24 1.40 -3.45
C VAL A 112 1.48 1.03 -2.18
N PHE A 113 0.52 0.13 -2.31
CA PHE A 113 -0.21 -0.45 -1.19
C PHE A 113 0.51 -1.70 -0.70
N THR A 114 0.71 -1.83 0.60
CA THR A 114 1.40 -2.96 1.21
C THR A 114 0.63 -3.48 2.42
N VAL A 115 0.57 -4.81 2.56
CA VAL A 115 0.15 -5.50 3.79
C VAL A 115 1.30 -6.28 4.38
N ASP A 116 1.43 -6.28 5.71
CA ASP A 116 2.43 -7.11 6.38
C ASP A 116 2.02 -8.59 6.47
N LYS A 117 0.74 -8.92 6.24
CA LYS A 117 0.21 -10.29 6.31
C LYS A 117 -0.86 -10.54 5.25
N GLY A 118 -0.79 -11.71 4.62
CA GLY A 118 -1.81 -12.16 3.67
C GLY A 118 -1.69 -11.45 2.33
N GLU A 119 -2.79 -11.39 1.58
CA GLU A 119 -2.83 -10.83 0.23
C GLU A 119 -3.75 -9.61 0.15
N ILE A 120 -3.45 -8.72 -0.80
CA ILE A 120 -4.29 -7.58 -1.16
C ILE A 120 -5.06 -7.91 -2.44
N ILE A 121 -6.38 -7.92 -2.34
CA ILE A 121 -7.25 -8.21 -3.49
C ILE A 121 -8.13 -6.99 -3.77
N PHE A 122 -7.70 -6.17 -4.73
CA PHE A 122 -8.49 -5.07 -5.28
C PHE A 122 -9.56 -5.60 -6.23
N ASP A 123 -10.73 -4.98 -6.22
CA ASP A 123 -11.75 -5.22 -7.24
C ASP A 123 -11.39 -4.41 -8.50
N MET A 124 -11.15 -5.09 -9.61
CA MET A 124 -10.74 -4.48 -10.87
C MET A 124 -11.91 -3.88 -11.67
N ALA A 125 -13.16 -4.14 -11.26
CA ALA A 125 -14.33 -3.47 -11.84
C ALA A 125 -14.52 -2.05 -11.30
N GLU A 126 -13.88 -1.72 -10.17
CA GLU A 126 -13.96 -0.42 -9.52
C GLU A 126 -13.13 0.65 -10.22
N LYS A 127 -13.51 1.92 -10.03
CA LYS A 127 -12.78 3.07 -10.58
C LYS A 127 -11.86 3.66 -9.54
N TYR A 128 -10.57 3.58 -9.83
CA TYR A 128 -9.50 4.23 -9.06
C TYR A 128 -9.05 5.47 -9.83
N TYR A 129 -9.02 6.63 -9.18
CA TYR A 129 -8.68 7.86 -9.88
C TYR A 129 -8.14 8.94 -8.94
N PHE A 130 -7.42 9.87 -9.54
CA PHE A 130 -6.87 11.06 -8.93
C PHE A 130 -7.70 12.28 -9.31
N LYS A 131 -7.87 13.21 -8.37
CA LYS A 131 -8.33 14.57 -8.64
C LYS A 131 -7.25 15.56 -8.24
N PHE A 132 -7.08 16.61 -9.03
CA PHE A 132 -6.06 17.64 -8.84
C PHE A 132 -6.71 18.99 -8.63
N TYR A 133 -6.18 19.77 -7.70
CA TYR A 133 -6.76 21.03 -7.26
C TYR A 133 -5.74 22.15 -7.26
N LYS A 134 -6.22 23.38 -7.47
CA LYS A 134 -5.47 24.62 -7.34
C LYS A 134 -6.12 25.51 -6.30
N GLY A 135 -5.35 25.98 -5.33
CA GLY A 135 -5.81 26.72 -4.15
C GLY A 135 -6.09 25.83 -2.94
N GLY A 136 -5.49 24.63 -2.86
CA GLY A 136 -5.72 23.65 -1.79
C GLY A 136 -6.82 22.64 -2.11
N LEU A 137 -7.13 21.75 -1.15
CA LEU A 137 -8.12 20.67 -1.31
C LEU A 137 -9.56 21.18 -1.55
N ASP A 138 -9.89 22.36 -1.04
CA ASP A 138 -11.17 23.05 -1.28
C ASP A 138 -11.09 24.01 -2.49
N GLY A 139 -9.97 23.97 -3.21
CA GLY A 139 -9.70 24.83 -4.36
C GLY A 139 -10.43 24.40 -5.63
N LYS A 140 -10.05 25.02 -6.75
CA LYS A 140 -10.61 24.69 -8.06
C LYS A 140 -10.05 23.35 -8.52
N GLU A 141 -10.91 22.38 -8.82
CA GLU A 141 -10.53 21.16 -9.54
C GLU A 141 -10.00 21.53 -10.94
N ILE A 142 -8.79 21.09 -11.26
CA ILE A 142 -8.11 21.39 -12.53
C ILE A 142 -7.94 20.16 -13.42
N GLY A 143 -8.25 18.96 -12.91
CA GLY A 143 -8.19 17.73 -13.70
C GLY A 143 -8.44 16.48 -12.87
N SER A 144 -8.66 15.38 -13.59
CA SER A 144 -8.79 14.04 -13.01
C SER A 144 -8.12 13.01 -13.93
N ILE A 145 -7.44 12.03 -13.35
CA ILE A 145 -6.73 10.98 -14.10
C ILE A 145 -7.06 9.62 -13.48
N SER A 146 -7.36 8.63 -14.30
CA SER A 146 -7.57 7.26 -13.82
C SER A 146 -6.26 6.63 -13.32
N ALA A 147 -6.37 5.62 -12.46
CA ALA A 147 -5.25 4.80 -12.03
C ALA A 147 -5.38 3.39 -12.59
N SER A 148 -4.27 2.80 -12.97
CA SER A 148 -4.17 1.39 -13.37
C SER A 148 -3.37 0.62 -12.32
N LEU A 149 -3.87 -0.56 -11.95
CA LEU A 149 -3.12 -1.50 -11.14
C LEU A 149 -2.08 -2.21 -12.04
N GLN A 150 -0.83 -2.26 -11.59
CA GLN A 150 0.28 -2.97 -12.23
C GLN A 150 0.64 -4.24 -11.44
#